data_AF-A0A944GD01-F1
#
_entry.id   AF-A0A944GD01-F1
#
_cell.length_a   1.000
_cell.length_b   1.000
_cell.length_c   1.000
_cell.angle_alpha   90.00
_cell.angle_beta   90.00
_cell.angle_gamma   90.00
#
_symmetry.space_group_name_H-M   'P 1'
#
loop_
_entity.id
_entity.type
_entity.pdbx_description
1 polymer ?
#
loop_
_entity_poly.entity_id
_entity_poly.type
_entity_poly.pdbx_seq_one_letter_code
_entity_poly.pdbx_strand_id
1 'polypeptide(L)'
;MKCQDEIREILSKDPENFQALYELARSFSQEKSYAACFAMADRAIASYEVTPVEGEQNHFFELKRLHALLLREHMFDIVGPAASMLDPRWKPVFKLGRPRELALCIGTHHLPILHEALCANQLKRLRFLNLSITGNATKAVQALLYGRYDTLRALSIAFDEMPDMAHLCHFFDSLAPHFADIVSFKLRLPRIDDTLAIRVRRAFDRLEFFSLESNERLMSEGICEYIADDAKSQSLMRLGIVGSRIGDNGLFALFSSDNLNALQALDLRDGTLTNNAARVVTAAHSLPQLRALDLRYNEIDPAGIDMLMRGNIQCKVDGQHVRPASAL
;
A
#
# COMPACT_ATOMS: atom_id res chain seq x y z
N MET A 1 -29.50 -15.78 12.05
CA MET A 1 -30.22 -16.99 12.50
C MET A 1 -30.67 -17.79 11.29
N LYS A 2 -31.82 -17.52 10.64
CA LYS A 2 -32.30 -18.33 9.48
C LYS A 2 -31.24 -18.77 8.45
N CYS A 3 -30.45 -17.84 7.90
CA CYS A 3 -29.43 -18.15 6.89
C CYS A 3 -28.28 -19.05 7.41
N GLN A 4 -27.89 -18.91 8.68
CA GLN A 4 -26.86 -19.77 9.29
C GLN A 4 -27.39 -21.19 9.52
N ASP A 5 -28.66 -21.31 9.89
CA ASP A 5 -29.32 -22.58 10.14
C ASP A 5 -29.60 -23.32 8.82
N GLU A 6 -30.00 -22.62 7.76
CA GLU A 6 -30.21 -23.17 6.40
C GLU A 6 -28.90 -23.64 5.75
N ILE A 7 -27.80 -22.88 5.88
CA ILE A 7 -26.50 -23.33 5.35
C ILE A 7 -25.96 -24.53 6.15
N ARG A 8 -26.10 -24.52 7.48
CA ARG A 8 -25.77 -25.70 8.30
C ARG A 8 -26.62 -26.90 7.92
N GLU A 9 -27.90 -26.70 7.64
CA GLU A 9 -28.81 -27.76 7.23
C GLU A 9 -28.41 -28.35 5.86
N ILE A 10 -28.11 -27.52 4.87
CA ILE A 10 -27.63 -27.96 3.55
C ILE A 10 -26.33 -28.77 3.70
N LEU A 11 -25.35 -28.21 4.42
CA LEU A 11 -24.06 -28.87 4.66
C LEU A 11 -24.18 -30.16 5.49
N SER A 12 -25.18 -30.24 6.39
CA SER A 12 -25.42 -31.44 7.21
C SER A 12 -26.09 -32.58 6.45
N LYS A 13 -26.89 -32.27 5.41
CA LYS A 13 -27.63 -33.26 4.62
C LYS A 13 -26.79 -33.83 3.50
N ASP A 14 -26.03 -32.97 2.83
CA ASP A 14 -25.11 -33.36 1.78
C ASP A 14 -23.99 -32.30 1.70
N PRO A 15 -22.79 -32.63 2.19
CA PRO A 15 -21.63 -31.73 2.18
C PRO A 15 -21.24 -31.22 0.78
N GLU A 16 -21.62 -31.95 -0.27
CA GLU A 16 -21.33 -31.62 -1.67
C GLU A 16 -22.53 -31.01 -2.41
N ASN A 17 -23.57 -30.58 -1.69
CA ASN A 17 -24.74 -29.94 -2.30
C ASN A 17 -24.49 -28.47 -2.68
N PHE A 18 -23.51 -28.28 -3.57
CA PHE A 18 -23.10 -26.98 -4.10
C PHE A 18 -24.22 -26.30 -4.87
N GLN A 19 -25.12 -27.08 -5.48
CA GLN A 19 -26.30 -26.55 -6.15
C GLN A 19 -27.26 -25.87 -5.17
N ALA A 20 -27.51 -26.46 -4.00
CA ALA A 20 -28.34 -25.85 -2.97
C ALA A 20 -27.68 -24.62 -2.34
N LEU A 21 -26.37 -24.64 -2.08
CA LEU A 21 -25.64 -23.44 -1.62
C LEU A 21 -25.65 -22.32 -2.68
N TYR A 22 -25.55 -22.69 -3.96
CA TYR A 22 -25.62 -21.78 -5.09
C TYR A 22 -27.02 -21.16 -5.26
N GLU A 23 -28.07 -21.98 -5.20
CA GLU A 23 -29.46 -21.51 -5.26
C GLU A 23 -29.82 -20.65 -4.05
N LEU A 24 -29.34 -21.03 -2.87
CA LEU A 24 -29.52 -20.25 -1.66
C LEU A 24 -28.82 -18.88 -1.80
N ALA A 25 -27.56 -18.84 -2.25
CA ALA A 25 -26.85 -17.60 -2.53
C ALA A 25 -27.57 -16.72 -3.58
N ARG A 26 -28.08 -17.32 -4.68
CA ARG A 26 -28.86 -16.60 -5.72
C ARG A 26 -30.22 -16.11 -5.24
N SER A 27 -30.86 -16.81 -4.31
CA SER A 27 -32.15 -16.41 -3.74
C SER A 27 -32.05 -15.15 -2.88
N PHE A 28 -30.83 -14.77 -2.47
CA PHE A 28 -30.53 -13.69 -1.53
C PHE A 28 -30.24 -12.33 -2.21
N SER A 29 -30.97 -11.99 -3.26
CA SER A 29 -30.83 -10.76 -4.06
C SER A 29 -31.11 -9.43 -3.33
N GLN A 30 -31.14 -9.39 -1.99
CA GLN A 30 -31.30 -8.16 -1.21
C GLN A 30 -30.06 -7.92 -0.33
N GLU A 31 -29.52 -6.69 -0.37
CA GLU A 31 -28.28 -6.17 0.24
C GLU A 31 -27.87 -6.72 1.63
N LYS A 32 -28.83 -7.17 2.46
CA LYS A 32 -28.56 -7.67 3.82
C LYS A 32 -28.15 -9.15 3.86
N SER A 33 -28.54 -9.94 2.86
CA SER A 33 -28.34 -11.39 2.87
C SER A 33 -27.00 -11.80 2.25
N TYR A 34 -26.56 -11.12 1.17
CA TYR A 34 -25.24 -11.36 0.58
C TYR A 34 -24.08 -11.08 1.56
N ALA A 35 -24.07 -9.90 2.19
CA ALA A 35 -23.04 -9.53 3.15
C ALA A 35 -22.99 -10.50 4.35
N ALA A 36 -24.15 -11.08 4.74
CA ALA A 36 -24.23 -12.09 5.78
C ALA A 36 -23.64 -13.44 5.33
N CYS A 37 -24.00 -13.93 4.13
CA CYS A 37 -23.44 -15.15 3.54
C CYS A 37 -21.92 -15.04 3.37
N PHE A 38 -21.47 -13.93 2.80
CA PHE A 38 -20.06 -13.67 2.56
C PHE A 38 -19.28 -13.52 3.88
N ALA A 39 -19.80 -12.77 4.86
CA ALA A 39 -19.18 -12.68 6.19
C ALA A 39 -19.15 -14.02 6.93
N MET A 40 -20.12 -14.91 6.69
CA MET A 40 -20.13 -16.24 7.27
C MET A 40 -19.08 -17.14 6.62
N ALA A 41 -18.99 -17.15 5.29
CA ALA A 41 -17.94 -17.87 4.56
C ALA A 41 -16.55 -17.39 4.98
N ASP A 42 -16.35 -16.07 5.04
CA ASP A 42 -15.10 -15.41 5.50
C ASP A 42 -14.73 -15.85 6.93
N ARG A 43 -15.70 -15.87 7.87
CA ARG A 43 -15.47 -16.36 9.24
C ARG A 43 -15.13 -17.85 9.29
N ALA A 44 -15.83 -18.67 8.50
CA ALA A 44 -15.60 -20.11 8.47
C ALA A 44 -14.20 -20.42 7.93
N ILE A 45 -13.79 -19.77 6.83
CA ILE A 45 -12.43 -19.90 6.27
C ILE A 45 -11.39 -19.49 7.32
N ALA A 46 -11.57 -18.33 7.97
CA ALA A 46 -10.65 -17.86 9.00
C ALA A 46 -10.55 -18.81 10.21
N SER A 47 -11.64 -19.46 10.63
CA SER A 47 -11.58 -20.45 11.72
C SER A 47 -10.80 -21.72 11.32
N TYR A 48 -10.96 -22.19 10.08
CA TYR A 48 -10.21 -23.36 9.59
C TYR A 48 -8.71 -23.09 9.47
N GLU A 49 -8.30 -21.87 9.10
CA GLU A 49 -6.87 -21.50 9.00
C GLU A 49 -6.17 -21.45 10.36
N VAL A 50 -6.91 -21.24 11.46
CA VAL A 50 -6.37 -21.20 12.83
C VAL A 50 -6.37 -22.60 13.47
N THR A 51 -7.43 -23.38 13.28
CA THR A 51 -7.57 -24.74 13.83
C THR A 51 -8.08 -25.67 12.74
N PRO A 52 -7.18 -26.28 11.94
CA PRO A 52 -7.58 -27.23 10.91
C PRO A 52 -8.14 -28.51 11.57
N VAL A 53 -9.33 -28.92 11.14
CA VAL A 53 -9.96 -30.17 11.58
C VAL A 53 -9.51 -31.29 10.63
N GLU A 54 -8.90 -32.36 11.17
CA GLU A 54 -8.51 -33.52 10.37
C GLU A 54 -9.74 -34.17 9.71
N GLY A 55 -9.66 -34.40 8.39
CA GLY A 55 -10.76 -34.98 7.59
C GLY A 55 -11.68 -33.96 6.88
N GLU A 56 -11.55 -32.66 7.15
CA GLU A 56 -12.43 -31.62 6.57
C GLU A 56 -11.76 -30.77 5.46
N GLN A 57 -10.64 -31.25 4.88
CA GLN A 57 -9.93 -30.51 3.82
C GLN A 57 -10.81 -30.18 2.60
N ASN A 58 -11.75 -31.06 2.26
CA ASN A 58 -12.72 -30.83 1.17
C ASN A 58 -13.68 -29.67 1.50
N HIS A 59 -14.15 -29.55 2.74
CA HIS A 59 -15.03 -28.45 3.18
C HIS A 59 -14.32 -27.09 3.10
N PHE A 60 -13.05 -27.03 3.49
CA PHE A 60 -12.26 -25.81 3.39
C PHE A 60 -12.06 -25.37 1.93
N PHE A 61 -11.78 -26.31 1.03
CA PHE A 61 -11.62 -26.03 -0.40
C PHE A 61 -12.92 -25.48 -1.02
N GLU A 62 -14.04 -26.05 -0.63
CA GLU A 62 -15.34 -25.65 -1.16
C GLU A 62 -15.87 -24.34 -0.56
N LEU A 63 -15.57 -24.04 0.71
CA LEU A 63 -15.76 -22.70 1.27
C LEU A 63 -14.95 -21.65 0.50
N LYS A 64 -13.70 -21.96 0.13
CA LYS A 64 -12.89 -21.08 -0.74
C LYS A 64 -13.51 -20.93 -2.13
N ARG A 65 -14.10 -21.99 -2.69
CA ARG A 65 -14.79 -21.96 -3.99
C ARG A 65 -16.08 -21.12 -3.94
N LEU A 66 -16.91 -21.29 -2.91
CA LEU A 66 -18.09 -20.47 -2.67
C LEU A 66 -17.71 -19.00 -2.46
N HIS A 67 -16.68 -18.73 -1.65
CA HIS A 67 -16.15 -17.38 -1.45
C HIS A 67 -15.69 -16.73 -2.76
N ALA A 68 -14.98 -17.48 -3.62
CA ALA A 68 -14.56 -17.00 -4.94
C ALA A 68 -15.76 -16.74 -5.89
N LEU A 69 -16.78 -17.60 -5.87
CA LEU A 69 -18.00 -17.41 -6.65
C LEU A 69 -18.79 -16.18 -6.18
N LEU A 70 -18.95 -16.01 -4.87
CA LEU A 70 -19.62 -14.84 -4.28
C LEU A 70 -18.88 -13.54 -4.61
N LEU A 71 -17.55 -13.56 -4.69
CA LEU A 71 -16.78 -12.40 -5.16
C LEU A 71 -17.08 -12.09 -6.62
N ARG A 72 -17.12 -13.11 -7.46
CA ARG A 72 -17.32 -12.96 -8.90
C ARG A 72 -18.71 -12.41 -9.25
N GLU A 73 -19.75 -12.94 -8.63
CA GLU A 73 -21.15 -12.61 -8.99
C GLU A 73 -21.66 -11.31 -8.35
N HIS A 74 -21.10 -10.92 -7.20
CA HIS A 74 -21.63 -9.83 -6.38
C HIS A 74 -20.59 -8.73 -6.09
N MET A 75 -19.58 -8.58 -6.94
CA MET A 75 -18.54 -7.57 -6.74
C MET A 75 -19.12 -6.15 -6.58
N PHE A 76 -20.16 -5.81 -7.35
CA PHE A 76 -20.85 -4.53 -7.22
C PHE A 76 -21.52 -4.35 -5.85
N ASP A 77 -22.08 -5.40 -5.26
CA ASP A 77 -22.67 -5.32 -3.92
C ASP A 77 -21.59 -5.10 -2.84
N ILE A 78 -20.37 -5.61 -3.07
CA ILE A 78 -19.23 -5.51 -2.14
C ILE A 78 -18.59 -4.13 -2.15
N VAL A 79 -18.27 -3.62 -3.34
CA VAL A 79 -17.45 -2.39 -3.51
C VAL A 79 -18.22 -1.25 -4.18
N GLY A 80 -19.48 -1.46 -4.57
CA GLY A 80 -20.32 -0.45 -5.20
C GLY A 80 -19.80 -0.05 -6.59
N PRO A 81 -19.91 1.24 -6.95
CA PRO A 81 -19.43 1.77 -8.23
C PRO A 81 -17.93 1.54 -8.50
N ALA A 82 -17.13 1.24 -7.47
CA ALA A 82 -15.71 0.90 -7.64
C ALA A 82 -15.47 -0.43 -8.35
N ALA A 83 -16.49 -1.29 -8.52
CA ALA A 83 -16.36 -2.62 -9.12
C ALA A 83 -15.80 -2.60 -10.55
N SER A 84 -16.09 -1.55 -11.32
CA SER A 84 -15.55 -1.38 -12.68
C SER A 84 -14.08 -0.97 -12.71
N MET A 85 -13.52 -0.52 -11.59
CA MET A 85 -12.19 0.05 -11.49
C MET A 85 -11.19 -0.87 -10.81
N LEU A 86 -11.55 -2.09 -10.43
CA LEU A 86 -10.66 -2.97 -9.67
C LEU A 86 -9.36 -3.26 -10.44
N ASP A 87 -8.21 -3.13 -9.78
CA ASP A 87 -6.95 -3.61 -10.35
C ASP A 87 -7.07 -5.14 -10.55
N PRO A 88 -6.86 -5.68 -11.76
CA PRO A 88 -6.95 -7.12 -12.00
C PRO A 88 -6.00 -7.97 -11.15
N ARG A 89 -4.94 -7.37 -10.61
CA ARG A 89 -3.95 -8.03 -9.74
C ARG A 89 -4.31 -7.92 -8.26
N TRP A 90 -5.36 -7.18 -7.92
CA TRP A 90 -5.82 -7.02 -6.55
C TRP A 90 -6.27 -8.37 -5.98
N LYS A 91 -5.69 -8.74 -4.83
CA LYS A 91 -6.11 -9.89 -4.05
C LYS A 91 -6.87 -9.37 -2.84
N PRO A 92 -8.19 -9.53 -2.79
CA PRO A 92 -8.99 -8.82 -1.82
C PRO A 92 -8.80 -9.37 -0.42
N VAL A 93 -8.60 -8.47 0.56
CA VAL A 93 -8.54 -8.80 1.98
C VAL A 93 -9.81 -8.33 2.64
N PHE A 94 -10.59 -9.28 3.16
CA PHE A 94 -11.87 -9.02 3.81
C PHE A 94 -11.78 -9.11 5.33
N LYS A 95 -12.69 -8.41 6.00
CA LYS A 95 -12.96 -8.63 7.42
C LYS A 95 -14.45 -8.53 7.68
N LEU A 96 -15.06 -9.65 8.04
CA LEU A 96 -16.51 -9.75 8.26
C LEU A 96 -17.28 -9.38 6.98
N GLY A 97 -16.79 -9.86 5.85
CA GLY A 97 -17.41 -9.69 4.55
C GLY A 97 -17.39 -8.28 3.97
N ARG A 98 -16.49 -7.41 4.43
CA ARG A 98 -16.24 -6.07 3.85
C ARG A 98 -14.76 -5.87 3.53
N PRO A 99 -14.43 -5.19 2.43
CA PRO A 99 -13.06 -4.99 2.02
C PRO A 99 -12.32 -4.11 3.04
N ARG A 100 -11.11 -4.53 3.41
CA ARG A 100 -10.18 -3.73 4.23
C ARG A 100 -9.13 -3.06 3.36
N GLU A 101 -8.78 -3.68 2.26
CA GLU A 101 -7.90 -3.18 1.22
C GLU A 101 -8.67 -3.08 -0.08
N LEU A 102 -8.32 -2.11 -0.92
CA LEU A 102 -8.86 -1.96 -2.26
C LEU A 102 -7.78 -1.38 -3.16
N ALA A 103 -7.56 -1.99 -4.32
CA ALA A 103 -6.69 -1.45 -5.36
C ALA A 103 -7.50 -1.17 -6.63
N LEU A 104 -7.40 0.05 -7.15
CA LEU A 104 -8.17 0.56 -8.27
C LEU A 104 -7.27 1.04 -9.41
N CYS A 105 -7.61 0.67 -10.64
CA CYS A 105 -7.10 1.22 -11.90
C CYS A 105 -8.12 2.19 -12.50
N ILE A 106 -7.80 3.48 -12.51
CA ILE A 106 -8.69 4.57 -12.89
C ILE A 106 -8.27 5.12 -14.25
N GLY A 107 -9.01 4.74 -15.29
CA GLY A 107 -8.91 5.33 -16.63
C GLY A 107 -9.85 6.52 -16.81
N THR A 108 -9.74 7.21 -17.95
CA THR A 108 -10.55 8.42 -18.25
C THR A 108 -12.06 8.19 -18.18
N HIS A 109 -12.53 7.00 -18.55
CA HIS A 109 -13.96 6.64 -18.52
C HIS A 109 -14.50 6.38 -17.11
N HIS A 110 -13.63 6.17 -16.12
CA HIS A 110 -14.00 5.97 -14.71
C HIS A 110 -14.21 7.30 -13.96
N LEU A 111 -13.63 8.40 -14.44
CA LEU A 111 -13.63 9.69 -13.73
C LEU A 111 -15.03 10.21 -13.35
N PRO A 112 -16.08 10.08 -14.18
CA PRO A 112 -17.42 10.56 -13.81
C PRO A 112 -18.01 9.87 -12.58
N ILE A 113 -17.65 8.61 -12.33
CA ILE A 113 -18.17 7.79 -11.22
C ILE A 113 -17.17 7.64 -10.07
N LEU A 114 -15.94 8.17 -10.21
CA LEU A 114 -14.89 8.03 -9.21
C LEU A 114 -15.27 8.65 -7.86
N HIS A 115 -15.85 9.85 -7.88
CA HIS A 115 -16.32 10.49 -6.66
C HIS A 115 -17.41 9.65 -5.98
N GLU A 116 -18.39 9.15 -6.74
CA GLU A 116 -19.46 8.30 -6.21
C GLU A 116 -18.89 7.03 -5.58
N ALA A 117 -17.92 6.38 -6.26
CA ALA A 117 -17.23 5.20 -5.78
C ALA A 117 -16.52 5.44 -4.44
N LEU A 118 -15.74 6.51 -4.33
CA LEU A 118 -15.00 6.85 -3.10
C LEU A 118 -15.91 7.28 -1.94
N CYS A 119 -17.13 7.72 -2.26
CA CYS A 119 -18.16 8.06 -1.28
C CYS A 119 -19.09 6.88 -0.94
N ALA A 120 -18.94 5.72 -1.59
CA ALA A 120 -19.84 4.59 -1.42
C ALA A 120 -19.84 4.05 0.02
N ASN A 121 -21.03 3.68 0.52
CA ASN A 121 -21.19 3.15 1.88
C ASN A 121 -20.42 1.84 2.10
N GLN A 122 -20.22 1.10 1.02
CA GLN A 122 -19.44 -0.12 0.90
C GLN A 122 -17.99 0.07 1.38
N LEU A 123 -17.41 1.23 1.10
CA LEU A 123 -15.99 1.54 1.39
C LEU A 123 -15.77 2.21 2.75
N LYS A 124 -16.82 2.45 3.55
CA LYS A 124 -16.75 3.14 4.87
C LYS A 124 -15.84 2.48 5.92
N ARG A 125 -15.34 1.26 5.69
CA ARG A 125 -14.43 0.54 6.61
C ARG A 125 -13.06 0.26 6.01
N LEU A 126 -12.81 0.82 4.83
CA LEU A 126 -11.57 0.64 4.11
C LEU A 126 -10.42 1.20 4.95
N ARG A 127 -9.31 0.47 4.99
CA ARG A 127 -8.08 0.85 5.69
C ARG A 127 -6.93 1.09 4.72
N PHE A 128 -6.91 0.40 3.58
CA PHE A 128 -5.87 0.51 2.57
C PHE A 128 -6.52 0.83 1.23
N LEU A 129 -6.08 1.92 0.59
CA LEU A 129 -6.51 2.30 -0.73
C LEU A 129 -5.29 2.49 -1.63
N ASN A 130 -5.25 1.76 -2.74
CA ASN A 130 -4.24 1.92 -3.77
C ASN A 130 -4.92 2.38 -5.07
N LEU A 131 -4.45 3.51 -5.61
CA LEU A 131 -5.00 4.14 -6.79
C LEU A 131 -3.91 4.20 -7.86
N SER A 132 -4.16 3.59 -9.01
CA SER A 132 -3.36 3.70 -10.22
C SER A 132 -4.15 4.50 -11.25
N ILE A 133 -3.72 5.71 -11.54
CA ILE A 133 -4.45 6.67 -12.37
C ILE A 133 -3.76 6.72 -13.73
N THR A 134 -4.42 6.10 -14.70
CA THR A 134 -3.96 5.99 -16.09
C THR A 134 -4.72 6.92 -17.05
N GLY A 135 -5.82 7.52 -16.56
CA GLY A 135 -6.58 8.54 -17.27
C GLY A 135 -6.13 9.96 -16.96
N ASN A 136 -6.99 10.94 -17.28
CA ASN A 136 -6.72 12.36 -17.04
C ASN A 136 -6.42 12.64 -15.55
N ALA A 137 -5.14 12.89 -15.25
CA ALA A 137 -4.62 13.03 -13.90
C ALA A 137 -5.23 14.20 -13.13
N THR A 138 -5.40 15.37 -13.76
CA THR A 138 -5.97 16.56 -13.13
C THR A 138 -7.42 16.34 -12.70
N LYS A 139 -8.25 15.76 -13.58
CA LYS A 139 -9.64 15.43 -13.26
C LYS A 139 -9.73 14.36 -12.17
N ALA A 140 -8.80 13.40 -12.15
CA ALA A 140 -8.71 12.43 -11.08
C ALA A 140 -8.44 13.13 -9.74
N VAL A 141 -7.41 13.99 -9.65
CA VAL A 141 -7.11 14.77 -8.43
C VAL A 141 -8.32 15.58 -7.96
N GLN A 142 -9.02 16.25 -8.88
CA GLN A 142 -10.25 16.98 -8.57
C GLN A 142 -11.34 16.07 -7.99
N ALA A 143 -11.53 14.86 -8.53
CA ALA A 143 -12.50 13.90 -8.00
C ALA A 143 -12.06 13.34 -6.64
N LEU A 144 -10.75 13.15 -6.42
CA LEU A 144 -10.21 12.67 -5.14
C LEU A 144 -10.46 13.65 -3.99
N LEU A 145 -10.56 14.95 -4.23
CA LEU A 145 -10.86 15.95 -3.20
C LEU A 145 -12.17 15.68 -2.45
N TYR A 146 -13.13 15.04 -3.11
CA TYR A 146 -14.45 14.77 -2.54
C TYR A 146 -14.57 13.37 -1.91
N GLY A 147 -13.49 12.57 -1.94
CA GLY A 147 -13.46 11.24 -1.36
C GLY A 147 -13.50 11.24 0.18
N ARG A 148 -13.91 10.11 0.76
CA ARG A 148 -13.87 9.90 2.22
C ARG A 148 -12.64 9.11 2.63
N TYR A 149 -11.77 9.71 3.44
CA TYR A 149 -10.49 9.12 3.85
C TYR A 149 -10.39 8.82 5.35
N ASP A 150 -11.42 9.13 6.13
CA ASP A 150 -11.39 9.17 7.61
C ASP A 150 -11.08 7.82 8.27
N THR A 151 -11.28 6.70 7.55
CA THR A 151 -10.93 5.37 8.06
C THR A 151 -9.63 4.82 7.51
N LEU A 152 -9.01 5.48 6.53
CA LEU A 152 -7.79 4.98 5.92
C LEU A 152 -6.61 5.04 6.91
N ARG A 153 -5.75 4.04 6.76
CA ARG A 153 -4.45 3.92 7.44
C ARG A 153 -3.33 3.91 6.42
N ALA A 154 -3.61 3.48 5.19
CA ALA A 154 -2.68 3.52 4.09
C ALA A 154 -3.33 4.06 2.81
N LEU A 155 -2.59 4.93 2.14
CA LEU A 155 -2.97 5.51 0.85
C LEU A 155 -1.78 5.44 -0.10
N SER A 156 -2.00 4.85 -1.27
CA SER A 156 -1.03 4.79 -2.36
C SER A 156 -1.68 5.42 -3.58
N ILE A 157 -1.02 6.40 -4.18
CA ILE A 157 -1.49 7.05 -5.40
C ILE A 157 -0.36 7.04 -6.42
N ALA A 158 -0.66 6.55 -7.61
CA ALA A 158 0.24 6.56 -8.75
C ALA A 158 -0.45 7.24 -9.92
N PHE A 159 0.25 8.16 -10.58
CA PHE A 159 -0.21 8.75 -11.83
C PHE A 159 0.77 8.42 -12.95
N ASP A 160 0.23 8.02 -14.09
CA ASP A 160 1.02 7.83 -15.31
C ASP A 160 1.32 9.17 -16.00
N GLU A 161 0.39 10.13 -15.89
CA GLU A 161 0.51 11.49 -16.42
C GLU A 161 0.62 12.52 -15.29
N MET A 162 1.26 13.66 -15.56
CA MET A 162 1.42 14.70 -14.56
C MET A 162 0.09 15.46 -14.34
N PRO A 163 -0.47 15.49 -13.13
CA PRO A 163 -1.59 16.37 -12.83
C PRO A 163 -1.17 17.84 -12.90
N ASP A 164 -2.13 18.73 -13.12
CA ASP A 164 -1.91 20.16 -12.92
C ASP A 164 -1.41 20.43 -11.49
N MET A 165 -0.30 21.17 -11.40
CA MET A 165 0.40 21.38 -10.13
C MET A 165 -0.45 22.15 -9.12
N ALA A 166 -1.28 23.09 -9.56
CA ALA A 166 -2.12 23.86 -8.64
C ALA A 166 -3.20 22.97 -8.02
N HIS A 167 -3.82 22.09 -8.81
CA HIS A 167 -4.80 21.12 -8.32
C HIS A 167 -4.16 20.10 -7.37
N LEU A 168 -2.96 19.61 -7.69
CA LEU A 168 -2.25 18.65 -6.85
C LEU A 168 -1.85 19.27 -5.51
N CYS A 169 -1.34 20.50 -5.50
CA CYS A 169 -1.02 21.20 -4.26
C CYS A 169 -2.27 21.45 -3.42
N HIS A 170 -3.35 21.94 -4.05
CA HIS A 170 -4.64 22.13 -3.40
C HIS A 170 -5.18 20.82 -2.79
N PHE A 171 -4.98 19.68 -3.46
CA PHE A 171 -5.35 18.37 -2.94
C PHE A 171 -4.66 18.04 -1.61
N PHE A 172 -3.35 18.17 -1.53
CA PHE A 172 -2.62 17.89 -0.29
C PHE A 172 -2.95 18.90 0.82
N ASP A 173 -3.07 20.19 0.48
CA ASP A 173 -3.37 21.23 1.45
C ASP A 173 -4.80 21.06 2.02
N SER A 174 -5.78 20.70 1.18
CA SER A 174 -7.18 20.53 1.59
C SER A 174 -7.42 19.26 2.40
N LEU A 175 -6.72 18.17 2.09
CA LEU A 175 -6.95 16.88 2.74
C LEU A 175 -6.00 16.58 3.90
N ALA A 176 -5.00 17.43 4.16
CA ALA A 176 -4.10 17.26 5.32
C ALA A 176 -4.86 16.99 6.64
N PRO A 177 -5.98 17.67 6.98
CA PRO A 177 -6.75 17.36 8.19
C PRO A 177 -7.36 15.95 8.21
N HIS A 178 -7.66 15.39 7.03
CA HIS A 178 -8.23 14.04 6.89
C HIS A 178 -7.15 12.94 6.90
N PHE A 179 -5.87 13.30 6.83
CA PHE A 179 -4.76 12.37 6.79
C PHE A 179 -4.14 12.08 8.17
N ALA A 180 -4.75 12.58 9.25
CA ALA A 180 -4.24 12.43 10.62
C ALA A 180 -4.02 10.97 11.06
N ASP A 181 -4.86 10.05 10.57
CA ASP A 181 -4.79 8.61 10.87
C ASP A 181 -3.97 7.79 9.86
N ILE A 182 -3.49 8.41 8.78
CA ILE A 182 -2.69 7.72 7.76
C ILE A 182 -1.28 7.51 8.32
N VAL A 183 -0.87 6.25 8.36
CA VAL A 183 0.46 5.81 8.81
C VAL A 183 1.32 5.34 7.64
N SER A 184 0.73 5.07 6.47
CA SER A 184 1.46 4.63 5.29
C SER A 184 1.05 5.41 4.06
N PHE A 185 1.99 6.15 3.47
CA PHE A 185 1.74 6.90 2.26
C PHE A 185 2.76 6.59 1.15
N LYS A 186 2.26 6.40 -0.07
CA LYS A 186 3.04 6.20 -1.28
C LYS A 186 2.54 7.15 -2.37
N LEU A 187 3.47 7.84 -3.02
CA LEU A 187 3.16 8.65 -4.19
C LEU A 187 4.14 8.33 -5.32
N ARG A 188 3.60 7.98 -6.48
CA ARG A 188 4.34 7.94 -7.74
C ARG A 188 3.80 9.00 -8.68
N LEU A 189 4.69 9.85 -9.17
CA LEU A 189 4.39 10.86 -10.17
C LEU A 189 5.50 10.87 -11.22
N PRO A 190 5.19 11.25 -12.48
CA PRO A 190 6.23 11.39 -13.50
C PRO A 190 7.36 12.32 -13.04
N ARG A 191 6.99 13.39 -12.33
CA ARG A 191 7.92 14.42 -11.88
C ARG A 191 7.60 14.87 -10.44
N ILE A 192 8.58 14.76 -9.55
CA ILE A 192 8.53 15.28 -8.18
C ILE A 192 9.80 16.10 -7.94
N ASP A 193 9.64 17.36 -7.54
CA ASP A 193 10.72 18.19 -7.02
C ASP A 193 10.63 18.32 -5.48
N ASP A 194 11.66 18.90 -4.85
CA ASP A 194 11.70 19.05 -3.40
C ASP A 194 10.53 19.89 -2.85
N THR A 195 10.07 20.88 -3.62
CA THR A 195 8.96 21.74 -3.18
C THR A 195 7.68 20.92 -3.01
N LEU A 196 7.37 20.07 -3.99
CA LEU A 196 6.24 19.15 -3.90
C LEU A 196 6.47 18.07 -2.84
N ALA A 197 7.65 17.46 -2.81
CA ALA A 197 7.98 16.40 -1.86
C ALA A 197 7.82 16.85 -0.40
N ILE A 198 8.32 18.05 -0.08
CA ILE A 198 8.20 18.66 1.26
C ILE A 198 6.73 19.00 1.55
N ARG A 199 5.98 19.57 0.59
CA ARG A 199 4.54 19.84 0.77
C ARG A 199 3.77 18.57 1.10
N VAL A 200 4.01 17.49 0.35
CA VAL A 200 3.41 16.18 0.59
C VAL A 200 3.79 15.67 1.98
N ARG A 201 5.07 15.71 2.35
CA ARG A 201 5.53 15.24 3.67
C ARG A 201 4.87 16.00 4.83
N ARG A 202 4.63 17.31 4.66
CA ARG A 202 3.96 18.18 5.65
C ARG A 202 2.48 17.86 5.85
N ALA A 203 1.82 17.26 4.86
CA ALA A 203 0.41 16.91 4.94
C ALA A 203 0.12 15.71 5.87
N PHE A 204 1.15 15.00 6.35
CA PHE A 204 1.01 13.83 7.21
C PHE A 204 1.81 13.98 8.52
N ASP A 205 1.18 13.66 9.64
CA ASP A 205 1.76 13.87 10.97
C ASP A 205 2.41 12.63 11.58
N ARG A 206 2.02 11.42 11.16
CA ARG A 206 2.34 10.17 11.87
C ARG A 206 2.71 9.02 10.93
N LEU A 207 3.44 9.33 9.85
CA LEU A 207 3.85 8.28 8.93
C LEU A 207 4.84 7.33 9.61
N GLU A 208 4.54 6.04 9.49
CA GLU A 208 5.45 4.93 9.72
C GLU A 208 6.08 4.46 8.40
N PHE A 209 5.36 4.62 7.30
CA PHE A 209 5.82 4.33 5.95
C PHE A 209 5.62 5.56 5.05
N PHE A 210 6.69 6.05 4.44
CA PHE A 210 6.64 7.11 3.45
C PHE A 210 7.47 6.75 2.23
N SER A 211 6.89 6.88 1.04
CA SER A 211 7.64 6.68 -0.20
C SER A 211 7.22 7.66 -1.27
N LEU A 212 8.21 8.30 -1.88
CA LEU A 212 8.09 9.07 -3.11
C LEU A 212 8.87 8.35 -4.22
N GLU A 213 8.23 8.22 -5.37
CA GLU A 213 8.83 7.64 -6.57
C GLU A 213 8.60 8.60 -7.74
N SER A 214 9.70 9.02 -8.38
CA SER A 214 9.64 9.84 -9.57
C SER A 214 10.35 9.19 -10.74
N ASN A 215 9.93 9.52 -11.96
CA ASN A 215 10.62 9.07 -13.17
C ASN A 215 11.71 10.08 -13.58
N GLU A 216 11.63 11.31 -13.07
CA GLU A 216 12.62 12.36 -13.29
C GLU A 216 13.35 12.67 -11.99
N ARG A 217 14.68 12.68 -12.05
CA ARG A 217 15.53 12.94 -10.88
C ARG A 217 15.61 14.43 -10.54
N LEU A 218 14.52 15.01 -10.04
CA LEU A 218 14.45 16.42 -9.63
C LEU A 218 14.46 16.65 -8.13
N MET A 219 14.11 15.62 -7.33
CA MET A 219 14.37 15.65 -5.89
C MET A 219 15.88 15.66 -5.65
N SER A 220 16.35 16.52 -4.74
CA SER A 220 17.77 16.69 -4.40
C SER A 220 18.06 16.23 -2.96
N GLU A 221 19.25 16.51 -2.44
CA GLU A 221 19.55 16.33 -1.02
C GLU A 221 18.59 17.10 -0.09
N GLY A 222 17.95 18.18 -0.58
CA GLY A 222 17.07 19.03 0.21
C GLY A 222 15.86 18.30 0.84
N ILE A 223 15.25 17.34 0.14
CA ILE A 223 14.18 16.52 0.75
C ILE A 223 14.73 15.59 1.85
N CYS A 224 15.95 15.08 1.69
CA CYS A 224 16.60 14.25 2.70
C CYS A 224 16.93 15.05 3.97
N GLU A 225 17.50 16.26 3.81
CA GLU A 225 17.76 17.19 4.91
C GLU A 225 16.47 17.56 5.64
N TYR A 226 15.41 17.89 4.91
CA TYR A 226 14.11 18.18 5.50
C TYR A 226 13.58 17.01 6.34
N ILE A 227 13.62 15.78 5.80
CA ILE A 227 13.13 14.58 6.51
C ILE A 227 14.00 14.28 7.74
N ALA A 228 15.32 14.49 7.63
CA ALA A 228 16.28 14.27 8.70
C ALA A 228 16.07 15.23 9.88
N ASP A 229 15.69 16.48 9.62
CA ASP A 229 15.43 17.50 10.66
C ASP A 229 13.99 17.47 11.21
N ASP A 230 13.05 16.87 10.48
CA ASP A 230 11.64 16.82 10.89
C ASP A 230 11.42 15.87 12.09
N ALA A 231 11.05 16.44 13.24
CA ALA A 231 10.68 15.69 14.45
C ALA A 231 9.54 14.68 14.22
N LYS A 232 8.66 14.91 13.24
CA LYS A 232 7.60 13.94 12.88
C LYS A 232 8.16 12.65 12.26
N SER A 233 9.44 12.64 11.85
CA SER A 233 10.11 11.46 11.30
C SER A 233 10.48 10.42 12.36
N GLN A 234 10.30 10.72 13.66
CA GLN A 234 10.55 9.77 14.76
C GLN A 234 9.70 8.50 14.70
N SER A 235 8.54 8.54 14.02
CA SER A 235 7.71 7.36 13.77
C SER A 235 8.06 6.61 12.49
N LEU A 236 8.89 7.17 11.60
CA LEU A 236 9.18 6.55 10.30
C LEU A 236 9.98 5.26 10.49
N MET A 237 9.36 4.14 10.12
CA MET A 237 9.98 2.82 10.08
C MET A 237 10.47 2.47 8.68
N ARG A 238 9.87 3.03 7.64
CA ARG A 238 10.27 2.79 6.25
C ARG A 238 10.21 4.08 5.44
N LEU A 239 11.31 4.36 4.73
CA LEU A 239 11.45 5.53 3.87
C LEU A 239 11.90 5.08 2.47
N GLY A 240 11.25 5.62 1.45
CA GLY A 240 11.65 5.45 0.06
C GLY A 240 11.73 6.79 -0.67
N ILE A 241 12.89 7.14 -1.21
CA ILE A 241 13.07 8.30 -2.09
C ILE A 241 13.72 7.77 -3.37
N VAL A 242 12.90 7.44 -4.36
CA VAL A 242 13.31 6.70 -5.57
C VAL A 242 13.22 7.61 -6.80
N GLY A 243 14.21 7.51 -7.68
CA GLY A 243 14.30 8.33 -8.88
C GLY A 243 14.61 9.78 -8.54
N SER A 244 15.76 10.00 -7.91
CA SER A 244 16.18 11.27 -7.32
C SER A 244 17.67 11.56 -7.56
N ARG A 245 18.08 12.80 -7.31
CA ARG A 245 19.48 13.27 -7.28
C ARG A 245 19.89 13.59 -5.84
N ILE A 246 19.55 12.72 -4.88
CA ILE A 246 19.87 12.95 -3.47
C ILE A 246 21.39 12.98 -3.21
N GLY A 247 22.16 12.23 -4.00
CA GLY A 247 23.61 12.12 -3.87
C GLY A 247 24.07 11.62 -2.49
N ASP A 248 25.39 11.55 -2.31
CA ASP A 248 25.98 11.06 -1.07
C ASP A 248 25.67 11.97 0.13
N ASN A 249 25.45 13.27 -0.12
CA ASN A 249 25.08 14.26 0.90
C ASN A 249 23.68 14.00 1.47
N GLY A 250 22.69 13.72 0.60
CA GLY A 250 21.34 13.38 1.07
C GLY A 250 21.34 12.11 1.90
N LEU A 251 22.10 11.08 1.50
CA LEU A 251 22.30 9.89 2.32
C LEU A 251 22.96 10.21 3.67
N PHE A 252 24.01 11.02 3.66
CA PHE A 252 24.70 11.45 4.89
C PHE A 252 23.76 12.19 5.84
N ALA A 253 22.89 13.07 5.34
CA ALA A 253 21.88 13.76 6.14
C ALA A 253 20.93 12.77 6.82
N LEU A 254 20.41 11.78 6.08
CA LEU A 254 19.55 10.73 6.64
C LEU A 254 20.28 9.89 7.71
N PHE A 255 21.53 9.51 7.44
CA PHE A 255 22.39 8.78 8.38
C PHE A 255 22.98 9.67 9.49
N SER A 256 22.66 10.96 9.56
CA SER A 256 23.09 11.82 10.67
C SER A 256 21.91 12.34 11.48
N SER A 257 20.70 11.85 11.19
CA SER A 257 19.47 12.31 11.82
C SER A 257 19.22 11.65 13.18
N ASP A 258 18.98 12.48 14.20
CA ASP A 258 18.46 12.03 15.50
C ASP A 258 16.95 11.71 15.45
N ASN A 259 16.27 12.03 14.34
CA ASN A 259 14.83 11.82 14.17
C ASN A 259 14.51 10.49 13.47
N LEU A 260 15.49 9.75 12.92
CA LEU A 260 15.24 8.51 12.16
C LEU A 260 15.57 7.23 12.96
N ASN A 261 15.56 7.31 14.29
CA ASN A 261 15.91 6.18 15.17
C ASN A 261 15.02 4.94 15.03
N ALA A 262 13.78 5.09 14.55
CA ALA A 262 12.85 3.99 14.31
C ALA A 262 12.99 3.36 12.92
N LEU A 263 13.84 3.92 12.04
CA LEU A 263 13.93 3.53 10.64
C LEU A 263 14.52 2.12 10.50
N GLN A 264 13.75 1.22 9.87
CA GLN A 264 14.08 -0.19 9.66
C GLN A 264 14.39 -0.53 8.22
N ALA A 265 13.78 0.19 7.27
CA ALA A 265 14.02 0.01 5.84
C ALA A 265 14.18 1.34 5.12
N LEU A 266 15.20 1.43 4.26
CA LEU A 266 15.52 2.60 3.47
C LEU A 266 15.71 2.20 2.01
N ASP A 267 14.91 2.78 1.11
CA ASP A 267 14.97 2.57 -0.33
C ASP A 267 15.42 3.87 -1.03
N LEU A 268 16.66 3.86 -1.52
CA LEU A 268 17.28 4.99 -2.22
C LEU A 268 17.74 4.57 -3.62
N ARG A 269 16.93 3.71 -4.24
CA ARG A 269 17.16 3.31 -5.62
C ARG A 269 17.14 4.51 -6.54
N ASP A 270 18.03 4.48 -7.53
CA ASP A 270 18.10 5.54 -8.54
C ASP A 270 18.30 6.93 -7.92
N GLY A 271 19.27 7.05 -6.99
CA GLY A 271 19.53 8.23 -6.15
C GLY A 271 20.86 8.95 -6.44
N THR A 272 21.55 8.58 -7.52
CA THR A 272 22.90 9.07 -7.89
C THR A 272 23.93 8.93 -6.77
N LEU A 273 23.89 7.82 -6.02
CA LEU A 273 24.84 7.51 -4.95
C LEU A 273 26.13 6.90 -5.50
N THR A 274 27.27 7.23 -4.92
CA THR A 274 28.59 6.74 -5.37
C THR A 274 29.23 5.83 -4.32
N ASN A 275 30.50 5.43 -4.52
CA ASN A 275 31.27 4.73 -3.49
C ASN A 275 31.38 5.50 -2.16
N ASN A 276 31.21 6.83 -2.14
CA ASN A 276 31.16 7.57 -0.87
C ASN A 276 29.93 7.21 -0.05
N ALA A 277 28.80 6.87 -0.66
CA ALA A 277 27.63 6.36 0.05
C ALA A 277 27.97 5.11 0.85
N ALA A 278 28.77 4.19 0.29
CA ALA A 278 29.22 3.01 1.02
C ALA A 278 30.06 3.38 2.26
N ARG A 279 30.83 4.50 2.21
CA ARG A 279 31.62 4.99 3.35
C ARG A 279 30.70 5.48 4.46
N VAL A 280 29.66 6.23 4.08
CA VAL A 280 28.62 6.69 5.01
C VAL A 280 27.96 5.49 5.69
N VAL A 281 27.48 4.52 4.90
CA VAL A 281 26.78 3.32 5.41
C VAL A 281 27.65 2.49 6.38
N THR A 282 28.95 2.40 6.14
CA THR A 282 29.87 1.59 6.95
C THR A 282 30.43 2.33 8.16
N ALA A 283 30.56 3.66 8.10
CA ALA A 283 31.13 4.47 9.17
C ALA A 283 30.05 5.01 10.15
N ALA A 284 28.83 5.22 9.68
CA ALA A 284 27.78 5.85 10.48
C ALA A 284 27.18 4.86 11.50
N HIS A 285 27.10 5.29 12.76
CA HIS A 285 26.51 4.54 13.88
C HIS A 285 25.00 4.84 14.06
N SER A 286 24.33 5.31 13.01
CA SER A 286 23.30 6.34 13.22
C SER A 286 21.91 5.97 12.71
N LEU A 287 21.61 4.69 12.52
CA LEU A 287 20.24 4.21 12.35
C LEU A 287 20.13 2.86 13.06
N PRO A 288 19.93 2.83 14.40
CA PRO A 288 20.12 1.63 15.22
C PRO A 288 19.15 0.49 14.87
N GLN A 289 18.05 0.80 14.20
CA GLN A 289 17.04 -0.18 13.79
C GLN A 289 17.12 -0.54 12.30
N LEU A 290 18.03 0.06 11.51
CA LEU A 290 18.07 -0.16 10.06
C LEU A 290 18.54 -1.57 9.76
N ARG A 291 17.67 -2.34 9.09
CA ARG A 291 17.93 -3.74 8.72
C ARG A 291 17.95 -3.96 7.23
N ALA A 292 17.32 -3.09 6.44
CA ALA A 292 17.24 -3.22 5.00
C ALA A 292 17.56 -1.90 4.30
N LEU A 293 18.57 -1.92 3.43
CA LEU A 293 18.95 -0.80 2.59
C LEU A 293 18.92 -1.22 1.12
N ASP A 294 18.26 -0.45 0.27
CA ASP A 294 18.22 -0.69 -1.18
C ASP A 294 18.92 0.45 -1.92
N LEU A 295 20.06 0.13 -2.53
CA LEU A 295 20.93 1.04 -3.28
C LEU A 295 21.03 0.65 -4.76
N ARG A 296 20.12 -0.19 -5.28
CA ARG A 296 20.11 -0.54 -6.71
C ARG A 296 19.96 0.68 -7.61
N TYR A 297 20.42 0.60 -8.85
CA TYR A 297 20.40 1.68 -9.83
C TYR A 297 21.19 2.93 -9.38
N ASN A 298 22.30 2.73 -8.66
CA ASN A 298 23.23 3.80 -8.26
C ASN A 298 24.62 3.58 -8.88
N GLU A 299 25.54 4.51 -8.67
CA GLU A 299 26.90 4.53 -9.22
C GLU A 299 27.90 3.91 -8.24
N ILE A 300 27.55 2.74 -7.68
CA ILE A 300 28.39 1.99 -6.74
C ILE A 300 29.12 0.89 -7.52
N ASP A 301 30.44 0.98 -7.58
CA ASP A 301 31.27 0.02 -8.29
C ASP A 301 31.63 -1.19 -7.39
N PRO A 302 32.36 -2.20 -7.92
CA PRO A 302 32.75 -3.36 -7.11
C PRO A 302 33.52 -3.01 -5.82
N ALA A 303 34.33 -1.95 -5.79
CA ALA A 303 35.05 -1.54 -4.59
C ALA A 303 34.10 -0.95 -3.53
N GLY A 304 33.07 -0.21 -3.96
CA GLY A 304 31.99 0.22 -3.07
C GLY A 304 31.20 -0.95 -2.49
N ILE A 305 30.90 -1.96 -3.31
CA ILE A 305 30.20 -3.18 -2.89
C ILE A 305 31.03 -3.97 -1.85
N ASP A 306 32.33 -4.17 -2.11
CA ASP A 306 33.25 -4.84 -1.18
C ASP A 306 33.28 -4.16 0.19
N MET A 307 33.12 -2.84 0.22
CA MET A 307 33.06 -2.10 1.45
C MET A 307 31.72 -2.27 2.17
N LEU A 308 30.60 -2.25 1.45
CA LEU A 308 29.27 -2.54 2.01
C LEU A 308 29.21 -3.94 2.65
N MET A 309 29.88 -4.93 2.06
CA MET A 309 29.97 -6.30 2.60
C MET A 309 30.64 -6.38 3.99
N ARG A 310 31.47 -5.39 4.32
CA ARG A 310 32.13 -5.27 5.64
C ARG A 310 31.25 -4.57 6.67
N GLY A 311 30.12 -4.01 6.25
CA GLY A 311 29.15 -3.37 7.13
C GLY A 311 28.19 -4.36 7.80
N ASN A 312 27.35 -3.83 8.71
CA ASN A 312 26.38 -4.61 9.50
C ASN A 312 24.94 -4.52 8.99
N ILE A 313 24.72 -3.86 7.85
CA ILE A 313 23.39 -3.59 7.29
C ILE A 313 23.19 -4.45 6.05
N GLN A 314 22.02 -5.10 5.91
CA GLN A 314 21.69 -5.82 4.69
C GLN A 314 21.42 -4.83 3.56
N CYS A 315 22.20 -4.93 2.49
CA CYS A 315 22.15 -3.99 1.37
C CYS A 315 21.78 -4.72 0.07
N LYS A 316 20.99 -4.08 -0.79
CA LYS A 316 20.78 -4.51 -2.18
C LYS A 316 21.50 -3.54 -3.10
N VAL A 317 22.30 -4.08 -4.01
CA VAL A 317 23.01 -3.34 -5.07
C VAL A 317 22.79 -4.06 -6.39
N ASP A 318 23.15 -3.45 -7.51
CA ASP A 318 22.86 -4.05 -8.81
C ASP A 318 23.58 -5.39 -8.98
N GLY A 319 22.80 -6.42 -9.37
CA GLY A 319 23.29 -7.78 -9.54
C GLY A 319 23.66 -8.54 -8.26
N GLN A 320 23.54 -7.95 -7.06
CA GLN A 320 23.93 -8.62 -5.80
C GLN A 320 23.02 -8.33 -4.60
N HIS A 321 22.91 -9.31 -3.72
CA HIS A 321 22.37 -9.15 -2.37
C HIS A 321 23.52 -9.20 -1.36
N VAL A 322 23.89 -8.04 -0.82
CA VAL A 322 24.94 -7.90 0.19
C VAL A 322 24.35 -8.25 1.55
N ARG A 323 24.81 -9.35 2.14
CA ARG A 323 24.45 -9.76 3.51
C ARG A 323 25.60 -9.39 4.45
N PRO A 324 25.31 -8.82 5.64
CA PRO A 324 26.35 -8.46 6.59
C PRO A 324 27.10 -9.70 7.06
N ALA A 325 28.40 -9.56 7.32
CA ALA A 325 29.27 -10.66 7.76
C ALA A 325 28.80 -11.31 9.06
N SER A 326 28.03 -10.60 9.90
CA SER A 326 27.43 -11.09 11.14
C SER A 326 26.24 -12.04 10.96
N ALA A 327 25.82 -12.31 9.72
CA ALA A 327 24.72 -13.23 9.37
C ALA A 327 25.21 -14.58 8.79
N LEU A 328 26.52 -14.86 8.90
CA LEU A 328 27.18 -16.14 8.61
C LEU A 328 27.65 -16.78 9.91
#